data_AF-A0A397DM19-F1
#
_entry.id   AF-A0A397DM19-F1
#
_cell.length_a   1.000
_cell.length_b   1.000
_cell.length_c   1.000
_cell.angle_alpha   90.00
_cell.angle_beta   90.00
_cell.angle_gamma   90.00
#
_symmetry.space_group_name_H-M   'P 1'
#
loop_
_entity.id
_entity.type
_entity.pdbx_description
1 polymer ?
#
loop_
_entity_poly.entity_id
_entity_poly.type
_entity_poly.pdbx_seq_one_letter_code
_entity_poly.pdbx_strand_id
1 'polypeptide(L)'
;NSTLDDKNDVAGKVAKALEWLGLSAAHLPFVVLLHKPRLDPSRKEHLTTLLLQGFQLQGVNLTTHTQVALTGHTGLVIDIGHTSTYLVPVFEDMVEGRREDDWPASISDVFFQGSVDLAMAVRACVKHCDPFLHPALFGNIVLTGGAAALPGLADRLKMELLANSTPAQEVHVQVVTNVFDGAASHAKNLSPYKWVLQEDFRLHGARIVHAKCF
;
A
#
# COMPACT_ATOMS: atom_id res chain seq x y z
N ASN A 1 -5.99 16.07 -28.42
CA ASN A 1 -6.00 14.62 -28.70
C ASN A 1 -4.75 13.85 -28.27
N SER A 2 -3.69 14.48 -27.73
CA SER A 2 -2.43 13.79 -27.36
C SER A 2 -2.25 13.48 -25.86
N THR A 3 -3.19 13.84 -25.00
CA THR A 3 -3.02 13.80 -23.53
C THR A 3 -3.72 12.63 -22.84
N LEU A 4 -4.59 11.89 -23.53
CA LEU A 4 -5.30 10.73 -22.97
C LEU A 4 -4.50 9.42 -23.13
N ASP A 5 -3.76 9.25 -24.23
CA ASP A 5 -2.93 8.05 -24.46
C ASP A 5 -1.74 7.99 -23.50
N ASP A 6 -1.12 9.12 -23.17
CA ASP A 6 0.08 9.19 -22.34
C ASP A 6 -0.18 8.80 -20.87
N LYS A 7 -1.43 8.90 -20.38
CA LYS A 7 -1.79 8.40 -19.03
C LYS A 7 -1.86 6.87 -18.98
N ASN A 8 -2.28 6.24 -20.09
CA ASN A 8 -2.50 4.80 -20.18
C ASN A 8 -1.30 4.02 -20.73
N ASP A 9 -0.28 4.69 -21.25
CA ASP A 9 0.98 4.04 -21.65
C ASP A 9 1.86 3.67 -20.43
N VAL A 10 1.39 2.70 -19.66
CA VAL A 10 2.15 2.15 -18.53
C VAL A 10 3.41 1.43 -19.03
N ALA A 11 3.33 0.76 -20.18
CA ALA A 11 4.43 0.02 -20.78
C ALA A 11 5.60 0.95 -21.15
N GLY A 12 5.34 2.05 -21.88
CA GLY A 12 6.36 3.02 -22.25
C GLY A 12 6.98 3.71 -21.03
N LYS A 13 6.18 4.01 -20.00
CA LYS A 13 6.72 4.56 -18.74
C LYS A 13 7.67 3.61 -18.03
N VAL A 14 7.32 2.31 -17.94
CA VAL A 14 8.18 1.30 -17.34
C VAL A 14 9.46 1.13 -18.18
N ALA A 15 9.34 1.02 -19.51
CA ALA A 15 10.50 0.89 -20.40
C ALA A 15 11.47 2.08 -20.26
N LYS A 16 10.95 3.30 -20.24
CA LYS A 16 11.74 4.53 -20.06
C LYS A 16 12.40 4.61 -18.68
N ALA A 17 11.72 4.15 -17.63
CA ALA A 17 12.30 4.10 -16.30
C ALA A 17 13.45 3.09 -16.22
N LEU A 18 13.32 1.92 -16.85
CA LEU A 18 14.40 0.93 -16.93
C LEU A 18 15.61 1.47 -17.69
N GLU A 19 15.37 2.13 -18.83
CA GLU A 19 16.41 2.79 -19.61
C GLU A 19 17.16 3.86 -18.78
N TRP A 20 16.44 4.71 -18.05
CA TRP A 20 17.04 5.72 -17.18
C TRP A 20 17.90 5.14 -16.05
N LEU A 21 17.52 3.97 -15.55
CA LEU A 21 18.29 3.25 -14.53
C LEU A 21 19.47 2.46 -15.12
N GLY A 22 19.64 2.43 -16.46
CA GLY A 22 20.63 1.60 -17.14
C GLY A 22 20.34 0.10 -16.99
N LEU A 23 19.08 -0.26 -16.73
CA LEU A 23 18.63 -1.63 -16.54
C LEU A 23 17.99 -2.16 -17.82
N SER A 24 18.31 -3.41 -18.17
CA SER A 24 17.53 -4.14 -19.17
C SER A 24 16.53 -5.02 -18.46
N ALA A 25 15.28 -5.03 -18.94
CA ALA A 25 14.26 -5.96 -18.46
C ALA A 25 14.73 -7.42 -18.54
N ALA A 26 15.58 -7.75 -19.52
CA ALA A 26 16.17 -9.08 -19.68
C ALA A 26 17.09 -9.50 -18.51
N HIS A 27 17.54 -8.55 -17.68
CA HIS A 27 18.37 -8.79 -16.50
C HIS A 27 17.61 -8.66 -15.17
N LEU A 28 16.29 -8.44 -15.19
CA LEU A 28 15.44 -8.34 -14.00
C LEU A 28 14.57 -9.60 -13.89
N PRO A 29 15.03 -10.68 -13.26
CA PRO A 29 14.24 -11.90 -13.19
C PRO A 29 13.01 -11.73 -12.28
N PHE A 30 13.10 -10.93 -11.21
CA PHE A 30 12.04 -10.79 -10.21
C PHE A 30 11.79 -9.33 -9.86
N VAL A 31 10.51 -8.95 -9.75
CA VAL A 31 10.09 -7.59 -9.40
C VAL A 31 9.02 -7.60 -8.31
N VAL A 32 9.19 -6.76 -7.29
CA VAL A 32 8.13 -6.39 -6.36
C VAL A 32 7.41 -5.17 -6.95
N LEU A 33 6.16 -5.35 -7.35
CA LEU A 33 5.27 -4.30 -7.81
C LEU A 33 4.53 -3.69 -6.62
N LEU A 34 4.92 -2.47 -6.28
CA LEU A 34 4.23 -1.64 -5.31
C LEU A 34 2.96 -1.04 -5.91
N HIS A 35 1.86 -1.08 -5.16
CA HIS A 35 0.62 -0.42 -5.55
C HIS A 35 -0.11 0.24 -4.36
N LYS A 36 -1.02 1.16 -4.68
CA LYS A 36 -1.93 1.75 -3.68
C LYS A 36 -2.92 0.70 -3.15
N PRO A 37 -3.41 0.85 -1.92
CA PRO A 37 -4.56 0.07 -1.45
C PRO A 37 -5.72 0.15 -2.46
N ARG A 38 -6.43 -0.96 -2.68
CA ARG A 38 -7.59 -1.06 -3.60
C ARG A 38 -7.28 -0.90 -5.09
N LEU A 39 -6.16 -1.48 -5.55
CA LEU A 39 -5.94 -1.63 -6.98
C LEU A 39 -6.92 -2.66 -7.56
N ASP A 40 -7.70 -2.26 -8.57
CA ASP A 40 -8.71 -3.11 -9.21
C ASP A 40 -8.14 -4.47 -9.63
N PRO A 41 -8.89 -5.58 -9.47
CA PRO A 41 -8.42 -6.90 -9.87
C PRO A 41 -7.97 -6.97 -11.34
N SER A 42 -8.73 -6.38 -12.26
CA SER A 42 -8.37 -6.31 -13.68
C SER A 42 -7.08 -5.50 -13.93
N ARG A 43 -6.83 -4.45 -13.14
CA ARG A 43 -5.58 -3.69 -13.22
C ARG A 43 -4.41 -4.50 -12.67
N LYS A 44 -4.58 -5.24 -11.58
CA LYS A 44 -3.54 -6.16 -11.08
C LYS A 44 -3.18 -7.19 -12.15
N GLU A 45 -4.17 -7.83 -12.76
CA GLU A 45 -3.98 -8.76 -13.87
C GLU A 45 -3.22 -8.12 -15.04
N HIS A 46 -3.64 -6.93 -15.48
CA HIS A 46 -3.02 -6.22 -16.58
C HIS A 46 -1.55 -5.89 -16.30
N LEU A 47 -1.23 -5.37 -15.12
CA LEU A 47 0.15 -5.04 -14.73
C LEU A 47 1.02 -6.30 -14.61
N THR A 48 0.50 -7.38 -14.02
CA THR A 48 1.21 -8.66 -13.96
C THR A 48 1.47 -9.23 -15.35
N THR A 49 0.48 -9.15 -16.25
CA THR A 49 0.62 -9.58 -17.66
C THR A 49 1.70 -8.77 -18.36
N LEU A 50 1.66 -7.45 -18.24
CA LEU A 50 2.65 -6.56 -18.82
C LEU A 50 4.07 -6.90 -18.34
N LEU A 51 4.25 -7.16 -17.05
CA LEU A 51 5.55 -7.50 -16.48
C LEU A 51 6.02 -8.89 -16.94
N LEU A 52 5.22 -9.94 -16.74
CA LEU A 52 5.64 -11.31 -17.05
C LEU A 52 5.74 -11.60 -18.56
N GLN A 53 4.83 -11.04 -19.37
CA GLN A 53 4.77 -11.30 -20.82
C GLN A 53 5.35 -10.15 -21.64
N GLY A 54 5.06 -8.89 -21.31
CA GLY A 54 5.60 -7.73 -22.04
C GLY A 54 7.09 -7.55 -21.80
N PHE A 55 7.53 -7.63 -20.54
CA PHE A 55 8.92 -7.47 -20.12
C PHE A 55 9.67 -8.79 -19.89
N GLN A 56 8.98 -9.94 -20.07
CA GLN A 56 9.58 -11.28 -19.95
C GLN A 56 10.22 -11.56 -18.57
N LEU A 57 9.66 -11.02 -17.49
CA LEU A 57 10.15 -11.32 -16.13
C LEU A 57 9.80 -12.76 -15.71
N GLN A 58 10.60 -13.33 -14.81
CA GLN A 58 10.40 -14.68 -14.26
C GLN A 58 9.38 -14.71 -13.12
N GLY A 59 9.28 -13.63 -12.34
CA GLY A 59 8.32 -13.55 -11.25
C GLY A 59 7.98 -12.14 -10.81
N VAL A 60 6.74 -11.96 -10.35
CA VAL A 60 6.23 -10.70 -9.81
C VAL A 60 5.57 -10.95 -8.47
N ASN A 61 5.85 -10.11 -7.48
CA ASN A 61 5.06 -10.03 -6.26
C ASN A 61 4.32 -8.69 -6.23
N LEU A 62 3.04 -8.71 -5.89
CA LEU A 62 2.23 -7.50 -5.74
C LEU A 62 2.08 -7.25 -4.24
N THR A 63 2.49 -6.06 -3.79
CA THR A 63 2.36 -5.66 -2.39
C THR A 63 1.97 -4.19 -2.31
N THR A 64 1.24 -3.82 -1.26
CA THR A 64 0.78 -2.44 -1.10
C THR A 64 1.86 -1.56 -0.48
N HIS A 65 1.83 -0.25 -0.76
CA HIS A 65 2.64 0.73 -0.03
C HIS A 65 2.47 0.61 1.49
N THR A 66 1.25 0.29 1.94
CA THR A 66 0.90 0.17 3.34
C THR A 66 1.52 -1.05 4.01
N GLN A 67 1.53 -2.21 3.33
CA GLN A 67 2.20 -3.40 3.87
C GLN A 67 3.70 -3.16 4.05
N VAL A 68 4.36 -2.60 3.04
CA VAL A 68 5.80 -2.36 3.12
C VAL A 68 6.18 -1.20 4.04
N ALA A 69 5.26 -0.31 4.38
CA ALA A 69 5.50 0.75 5.36
C ALA A 69 5.63 0.23 6.80
N LEU A 70 5.03 -0.93 7.11
CA LEU A 70 5.09 -1.58 8.42
C LEU A 70 6.11 -2.72 8.51
N THR A 71 6.63 -3.20 7.39
CA THR A 71 7.70 -4.20 7.31
C THR A 71 7.47 -5.45 8.18
N GLY A 72 6.27 -6.04 8.19
CA GLY A 72 5.97 -7.23 9.01
C GLY A 72 5.27 -6.96 10.34
N HIS A 73 5.14 -5.70 10.75
CA HIS A 73 4.55 -5.35 12.04
C HIS A 73 3.05 -5.04 11.94
N THR A 74 2.31 -5.34 13.00
CA THR A 74 0.92 -4.92 13.16
C THR A 74 0.85 -3.42 13.44
N GLY A 75 -0.08 -2.72 12.78
CA GLY A 75 -0.25 -1.29 12.95
C GLY A 75 -1.27 -0.69 12.00
N LEU A 76 -1.50 0.61 12.12
CA LEU A 76 -2.36 1.37 11.22
C LEU A 76 -1.50 2.24 10.29
N VAL A 77 -1.63 2.07 8.97
CA VAL A 77 -0.96 2.93 7.99
C VAL A 77 -1.91 3.98 7.45
N ILE A 78 -1.46 5.22 7.43
CA ILE A 78 -2.12 6.35 6.78
C ILE A 78 -1.27 6.76 5.58
N ASP A 79 -1.64 6.30 4.39
CA ASP A 79 -0.98 6.66 3.13
C ASP A 79 -1.64 7.92 2.55
N ILE A 80 -0.95 9.05 2.66
CA ILE A 80 -1.40 10.37 2.21
C ILE A 80 -0.82 10.64 0.83
N GLY A 81 -1.54 10.18 -0.19
CA GLY A 81 -1.24 10.44 -1.58
C GLY A 81 -1.84 11.76 -2.09
N HIS A 82 -1.41 12.19 -3.27
CA HIS A 82 -1.92 13.41 -3.92
C HIS A 82 -3.45 13.38 -4.19
N THR A 83 -3.99 12.20 -4.52
CA THR A 83 -5.41 12.07 -4.93
C THR A 83 -6.30 11.52 -3.83
N SER A 84 -5.71 10.85 -2.85
CA SER A 84 -6.45 9.95 -1.97
C SER A 84 -5.63 9.74 -0.70
N THR A 85 -6.31 9.71 0.43
CA THR A 85 -5.76 9.24 1.70
C THR A 85 -6.36 7.89 2.04
N TYR A 86 -5.50 6.92 2.35
CA TYR A 86 -5.91 5.58 2.77
C TYR A 86 -5.55 5.36 4.23
N LEU A 87 -6.50 4.86 5.01
CA LEU A 87 -6.28 4.35 6.36
C LEU A 87 -6.42 2.84 6.28
N VAL A 88 -5.33 2.12 6.56
CA VAL A 88 -5.23 0.69 6.32
C VAL A 88 -4.69 0.00 7.57
N PRO A 89 -5.56 -0.68 8.34
CA PRO A 89 -5.11 -1.54 9.43
C PRO A 89 -4.43 -2.78 8.84
N VAL A 90 -3.23 -3.08 9.33
CA VAL A 90 -2.44 -4.24 8.91
C VAL A 90 -2.18 -5.11 10.13
N PHE A 91 -2.49 -6.39 10.02
CA PHE A 91 -2.26 -7.42 11.03
C PHE A 91 -1.48 -8.58 10.38
N GLU A 92 -0.29 -8.89 10.89
CA GLU A 92 0.57 -9.97 10.36
C GLU A 92 0.72 -9.94 8.82
N ASP A 93 1.03 -8.77 8.26
CA ASP A 93 1.10 -8.50 6.81
C ASP A 93 -0.22 -8.65 6.03
N MET A 94 -1.34 -8.91 6.70
CA MET A 94 -2.67 -8.92 6.11
C MET A 94 -3.38 -7.60 6.33
N VAL A 95 -4.02 -7.08 5.28
CA VAL A 95 -4.88 -5.91 5.37
C VAL A 95 -6.24 -6.33 5.92
N GLU A 96 -6.65 -5.70 7.02
CA GLU A 96 -7.93 -5.95 7.68
C GLU A 96 -9.04 -5.06 7.08
N GLY A 97 -10.28 -5.56 6.98
CA GLY A 97 -11.41 -4.83 6.35
C GLY A 97 -11.44 -4.95 4.82
N ARG A 98 -11.51 -6.20 4.31
CA ARG A 98 -11.42 -6.54 2.88
C ARG A 98 -12.67 -6.20 2.06
N ARG A 99 -13.83 -5.92 2.66
CA ARG A 99 -15.06 -5.62 1.89
C ARG A 99 -15.20 -4.13 1.63
N GLU A 100 -15.82 -3.82 0.49
CA GLU A 100 -16.04 -2.45 0.03
C GLU A 100 -16.86 -1.63 1.03
N ASP A 101 -17.73 -2.31 1.78
CA ASP A 101 -18.63 -1.74 2.78
C ASP A 101 -18.02 -1.59 4.18
N ASP A 102 -16.86 -2.21 4.47
CA ASP A 102 -16.29 -2.27 5.82
C ASP A 102 -15.63 -0.95 6.25
N TRP A 103 -15.41 -0.02 5.30
CA TRP A 103 -14.66 1.21 5.52
C TRP A 103 -15.14 2.33 4.59
N PRO A 104 -15.17 3.61 5.00
CA PRO A 104 -15.16 4.72 4.06
C PRO A 104 -13.86 4.66 3.23
N ALA A 105 -13.97 3.95 2.11
CA ALA A 105 -12.93 3.32 1.31
C ALA A 105 -11.75 4.19 0.85
N SER A 106 -11.97 5.48 0.83
CA SER A 106 -10.96 6.50 0.64
C SER A 106 -11.63 7.72 1.19
N ILE A 107 -11.12 8.24 2.30
CA ILE A 107 -11.59 9.55 2.75
C ILE A 107 -10.76 10.52 1.92
N SER A 108 -11.20 10.76 0.67
CA SER A 108 -10.64 11.80 -0.20
C SER A 108 -10.69 13.19 0.46
N ASP A 109 -11.48 13.33 1.53
CA ASP A 109 -11.91 14.61 2.07
C ASP A 109 -11.32 14.95 3.45
N VAL A 110 -10.39 14.16 4.01
CA VAL A 110 -9.86 14.36 5.38
C VAL A 110 -9.18 15.72 5.55
N PHE A 111 -8.45 16.19 4.54
CA PHE A 111 -7.56 17.34 4.70
C PHE A 111 -8.18 18.70 4.36
N PHE A 112 -9.19 18.76 3.47
CA PHE A 112 -9.53 20.04 2.81
C PHE A 112 -11.02 20.41 2.75
N GLN A 113 -11.96 19.53 3.15
CA GLN A 113 -13.40 19.85 3.08
C GLN A 113 -14.11 19.90 4.45
N GLY A 114 -13.38 19.77 5.56
CA GLY A 114 -13.84 20.14 6.90
C GLY A 114 -14.98 19.30 7.49
N SER A 115 -15.36 18.19 6.88
CA SER A 115 -16.43 17.31 7.37
C SER A 115 -15.94 16.24 8.35
N VAL A 116 -14.68 15.79 8.25
CA VAL A 116 -14.06 14.78 9.13
C VAL A 116 -12.57 15.08 9.32
N ASP A 117 -12.10 15.20 10.55
CA ASP A 117 -10.67 15.32 10.86
C ASP A 117 -9.93 13.97 10.82
N LEU A 118 -8.60 14.00 10.66
CA LEU A 118 -7.79 12.79 10.52
C LEU A 118 -7.84 11.90 11.77
N ALA A 119 -7.90 12.48 12.96
CA ALA A 119 -7.99 11.73 14.20
C ALA A 119 -9.34 10.99 14.32
N MET A 120 -10.43 11.58 13.84
CA MET A 120 -11.77 10.99 13.79
C MET A 120 -11.80 9.85 12.78
N ALA A 121 -11.19 10.04 11.61
CA ALA A 121 -11.01 8.97 10.62
C ALA A 121 -10.23 7.78 11.21
N VAL A 122 -9.12 8.02 11.92
CA VAL A 122 -8.35 6.98 12.61
C VAL A 122 -9.21 6.24 13.64
N ARG A 123 -9.92 6.97 14.50
CA ARG A 123 -10.79 6.37 15.52
C ARG A 123 -11.89 5.52 14.89
N ALA A 124 -12.51 5.99 13.81
CA ALA A 124 -13.49 5.20 13.07
C ALA A 124 -12.85 3.93 12.52
N CYS A 125 -11.60 4.00 12.03
CA CYS A 125 -10.86 2.86 11.45
C CYS A 125 -10.66 1.75 12.43
N VAL A 126 -10.09 2.12 13.57
CA VAL A 126 -9.80 1.16 14.61
C VAL A 126 -11.10 0.57 15.16
N LYS A 127 -12.19 1.35 15.29
CA LYS A 127 -13.49 0.85 15.77
C LYS A 127 -14.12 -0.25 14.89
N HIS A 128 -13.80 -0.31 13.60
CA HIS A 128 -14.28 -1.38 12.71
C HIS A 128 -13.39 -2.64 12.75
N CYS A 129 -12.22 -2.56 13.41
CA CYS A 129 -11.34 -3.70 13.63
C CYS A 129 -11.71 -4.44 14.93
N ASP A 130 -11.26 -5.70 15.05
CA ASP A 130 -11.39 -6.47 16.29
C ASP A 130 -10.83 -5.68 17.50
N PRO A 131 -11.58 -5.52 18.61
CA PRO A 131 -11.12 -4.89 19.84
C PRO A 131 -9.76 -5.36 20.36
N PHE A 132 -9.39 -6.62 20.12
CA PHE A 132 -8.09 -7.17 20.47
C PHE A 132 -6.93 -6.43 19.77
N LEU A 133 -7.14 -5.93 18.55
CA LEU A 133 -6.13 -5.25 17.76
C LEU A 133 -6.00 -3.77 18.12
N HIS A 134 -6.97 -3.16 18.79
CA HIS A 134 -7.01 -1.71 19.04
C HIS A 134 -5.73 -1.18 19.71
N PRO A 135 -5.19 -1.82 20.77
CA PRO A 135 -3.95 -1.36 21.39
C PRO A 135 -2.76 -1.38 20.42
N ALA A 136 -2.65 -2.41 19.58
CA ALA A 136 -1.58 -2.52 18.58
C ALA A 136 -1.72 -1.47 17.46
N LEU A 137 -2.95 -1.21 17.01
CA LEU A 137 -3.24 -0.23 15.96
C LEU A 137 -2.97 1.21 16.42
N PHE A 138 -3.32 1.57 17.66
CA PHE A 138 -3.02 2.89 18.22
C PHE A 138 -1.55 3.03 18.64
N GLY A 139 -0.95 1.95 19.15
CA GLY A 139 0.44 1.88 19.56
C GLY A 139 1.43 1.83 18.39
N ASN A 140 0.97 1.73 17.14
CA ASN A 140 1.81 1.76 15.95
C ASN A 140 1.08 2.36 14.74
N ILE A 141 1.01 3.69 14.68
CA ILE A 141 0.46 4.42 13.55
C ILE A 141 1.60 4.91 12.66
N VAL A 142 1.56 4.58 11.37
CA VAL A 142 2.54 5.01 10.37
C VAL A 142 1.90 5.98 9.40
N LEU A 143 2.42 7.20 9.33
CA LEU A 143 2.12 8.16 8.27
C LEU A 143 3.09 7.95 7.11
N THR A 144 2.58 7.84 5.88
CA THR A 144 3.39 7.75 4.68
C THR A 144 2.80 8.54 3.52
N GLY A 145 3.52 8.65 2.40
CA GLY A 145 3.19 9.48 1.26
C GLY A 145 3.78 10.90 1.35
N GLY A 146 3.64 11.68 0.28
CA GLY A 146 4.34 12.97 0.14
C GLY A 146 3.95 14.00 1.20
N ALA A 147 2.66 14.05 1.56
CA ALA A 147 2.17 15.00 2.56
C ALA A 147 2.39 14.54 4.02
N ALA A 148 2.77 13.27 4.25
CA ALA A 148 3.13 12.81 5.59
C ALA A 148 4.39 13.50 6.15
N ALA A 149 5.22 14.05 5.27
CA ALA A 149 6.43 14.80 5.64
C ALA A 149 6.14 16.25 6.09
N LEU A 150 4.87 16.68 6.14
CA LEU A 150 4.51 18.01 6.64
C LEU A 150 4.93 18.15 8.12
N PRO A 151 5.77 19.15 8.46
CA PRO A 151 6.22 19.35 9.84
C PRO A 151 5.05 19.52 10.81
N GLY A 152 5.11 18.79 11.93
CA GLY A 152 4.09 18.86 13.00
C GLY A 152 2.82 18.05 12.75
N LEU A 153 2.63 17.43 11.57
CA LEU A 153 1.45 16.60 11.29
C LEU A 153 1.36 15.38 12.23
N ALA A 154 2.46 14.66 12.42
CA ALA A 154 2.52 13.49 13.30
C ALA A 154 2.24 13.87 14.76
N ASP A 155 2.86 14.94 15.25
CA ASP A 155 2.68 15.43 16.61
C ASP A 155 1.25 15.90 16.85
N ARG A 156 0.68 16.62 15.88
CA ARG A 156 -0.71 17.08 15.94
C ARG A 156 -1.68 15.92 15.99
N LEU A 157 -1.51 14.92 15.11
CA LEU A 157 -2.35 13.73 15.11
C LEU A 157 -2.24 12.97 16.42
N LYS A 158 -1.03 12.77 16.94
CA LYS A 158 -0.80 12.12 18.24
C LYS A 158 -1.55 12.85 19.36
N MET A 159 -1.45 14.18 19.42
CA MET A 159 -2.14 15.00 20.41
C MET A 159 -3.66 14.86 20.32
N GLU A 160 -4.23 14.92 19.11
CA GLU A 160 -5.69 14.81 18.91
C GLU A 160 -6.24 13.41 19.24
N LEU A 161 -5.43 12.37 19.02
CA LEU A 161 -5.78 11.00 19.40
C LEU A 161 -5.74 10.81 20.92
N LEU A 162 -4.70 11.34 21.59
CA LEU A 162 -4.56 11.28 23.05
C LEU A 162 -5.65 12.09 23.79
N ALA A 163 -6.11 13.20 23.22
CA ALA A 163 -7.16 14.03 23.82
C ALA A 163 -8.49 13.27 24.06
N ASN A 164 -8.72 12.18 23.33
CA ASN A 164 -9.92 11.34 23.43
C ASN A 164 -9.60 9.86 23.75
N SER A 165 -8.41 9.57 24.28
CA SER A 165 -7.99 8.22 24.66
C SER A 165 -8.18 7.97 26.15
N THR A 166 -8.13 6.70 26.57
CA THR A 166 -8.02 6.38 28.01
C THR A 166 -6.58 6.63 28.50
N PRO A 167 -6.35 6.89 29.80
CA PRO A 167 -5.00 7.13 30.33
C PRO A 167 -4.02 5.96 30.15
N ALA A 168 -4.53 4.74 29.98
CA ALA A 168 -3.73 3.53 29.78
C ALA A 168 -3.41 3.25 28.29
N GLN A 169 -4.01 3.99 27.37
CA GLN A 169 -3.86 3.76 25.94
C GLN A 169 -2.60 4.46 25.41
N GLU A 170 -1.66 3.66 24.92
CA GLU A 170 -0.47 4.17 24.27
C GLU A 170 -0.76 4.56 22.82
N VAL A 171 -0.31 5.75 22.40
CA VAL A 171 -0.43 6.24 21.02
C VAL A 171 0.95 6.60 20.50
N HIS A 172 1.38 5.92 19.45
CA HIS A 172 2.63 6.20 18.76
C HIS A 172 2.38 6.47 17.28
N VAL A 173 2.84 7.62 16.82
CA VAL A 173 2.72 8.06 15.42
C VAL A 173 4.12 8.29 14.89
N GLN A 174 4.48 7.58 13.81
CA GLN A 174 5.76 7.71 13.13
C GLN A 174 5.57 8.04 11.66
N VAL A 175 6.56 8.68 11.04
CA VAL A 175 6.55 9.03 9.62
C VAL A 175 7.54 8.14 8.89
N VAL A 176 7.05 7.44 7.86
CA VAL A 176 7.87 6.67 6.92
C VAL A 176 7.79 7.34 5.55
N THR A 177 8.85 8.06 5.17
CA THR A 177 8.90 8.82 3.91
C THR A 177 9.31 7.96 2.71
N ASN A 178 10.10 6.92 2.93
CA ASN A 178 10.61 6.03 1.89
C ASN A 178 10.14 4.59 2.06
N VAL A 179 8.95 4.27 1.52
CA VAL A 179 8.41 2.91 1.54
C VAL A 179 9.19 1.92 0.67
N PHE A 180 10.08 2.40 -0.21
CA PHE A 180 10.90 1.52 -1.05
C PHE A 180 11.97 0.77 -0.24
N ASP A 181 12.44 1.32 0.88
CA ASP A 181 13.33 0.59 1.80
C ASP A 181 12.61 -0.62 2.41
N GLY A 182 11.35 -0.42 2.80
CA GLY A 182 10.46 -1.49 3.24
C GLY A 182 10.20 -2.52 2.14
N ALA A 183 10.03 -2.08 0.89
CA ALA A 183 9.84 -2.98 -0.25
C ALA A 183 11.10 -3.82 -0.56
N ALA A 184 12.29 -3.24 -0.42
CA ALA A 184 13.54 -3.96 -0.55
C ALA A 184 13.73 -4.99 0.58
N SER A 185 13.33 -4.65 1.81
CA SER A 185 13.30 -5.60 2.93
C SER A 185 12.30 -6.73 2.69
N HIS A 186 11.08 -6.38 2.23
CA HIS A 186 10.04 -7.33 1.85
C HIS A 186 10.54 -8.30 0.78
N ALA A 187 11.18 -7.80 -0.29
CA ALA A 187 11.73 -8.63 -1.36
C ALA A 187 12.74 -9.68 -0.85
N LYS A 188 13.56 -9.33 0.16
CA LYS A 188 14.56 -10.24 0.74
C LYS A 188 13.94 -11.34 1.60
N ASN A 189 12.86 -11.02 2.31
CA ASN A 189 12.20 -11.93 3.26
C ASN A 189 10.98 -12.64 2.66
N LEU A 190 10.66 -12.36 1.38
CA LEU A 190 9.46 -12.86 0.75
C LEU A 190 9.51 -14.38 0.58
N SER A 191 8.49 -15.06 1.10
CA SER A 191 8.32 -16.49 0.89
C SER A 191 8.25 -16.82 -0.61
N PRO A 192 8.94 -17.88 -1.09
CA PRO A 192 8.89 -18.32 -2.48
C PRO A 192 7.46 -18.51 -3.02
N TYR A 193 6.51 -18.90 -2.16
CA TYR A 193 5.12 -19.15 -2.53
C TYR A 193 4.31 -17.88 -2.83
N LYS A 194 4.76 -16.70 -2.37
CA LYS A 194 4.09 -15.41 -2.59
C LYS A 194 4.43 -14.76 -3.95
N TRP A 195 5.30 -15.39 -4.76
CA TRP A 195 5.61 -14.94 -6.10
C TRP A 195 4.61 -15.46 -7.13
N VAL A 196 4.13 -14.60 -8.02
CA VAL A 196 3.47 -15.03 -9.26
C VAL A 196 4.56 -15.32 -10.28
N LEU A 197 4.82 -16.60 -10.53
CA LEU A 197 5.85 -17.04 -11.47
C LEU A 197 5.32 -17.04 -12.90
N GLN A 198 6.22 -16.83 -13.86
CA GLN A 198 5.89 -16.87 -15.29
C GLN A 198 5.33 -18.25 -15.70
N GLU A 199 5.84 -19.33 -15.11
CA GLU A 199 5.34 -20.69 -15.34
C GLU A 199 3.91 -20.87 -14.83
N ASP A 200 3.64 -20.46 -13.58
CA ASP A 200 2.29 -20.50 -13.00
C ASP A 200 1.30 -19.68 -13.85
N PHE A 201 1.75 -18.52 -14.32
CA PHE A 201 0.96 -17.62 -15.16
C PHE A 201 0.68 -18.20 -16.55
N ARG A 202 1.62 -18.97 -17.13
CA ARG A 202 1.39 -19.67 -18.41
C ARG A 202 0.35 -20.78 -18.28
N LEU A 203 0.34 -21.49 -17.16
CA LEU A 203 -0.59 -22.60 -16.91
C LEU A 203 -1.99 -22.11 -16.53
N HIS A 204 -2.05 -21.08 -15.69
CA HIS A 204 -3.30 -20.65 -15.08
C HIS A 204 -3.85 -19.37 -15.70
N GLY A 205 -3.04 -18.59 -16.41
CA GLY A 205 -3.42 -17.25 -16.89
C GLY A 205 -3.54 -16.23 -15.76
N ALA A 206 -4.16 -15.09 -16.06
CA ALA A 206 -4.25 -13.94 -15.15
C ALA A 206 -4.92 -14.25 -13.80
N ARG A 207 -5.81 -15.25 -13.74
CA ARG A 207 -6.50 -15.65 -12.50
C ARG A 207 -5.56 -16.09 -11.37
N ILE A 208 -4.32 -16.51 -11.66
CA ILE A 208 -3.34 -16.86 -10.61
C ILE A 208 -3.04 -15.67 -9.69
N VAL A 209 -3.18 -14.45 -10.20
CA VAL A 209 -3.03 -13.22 -9.42
C VAL A 209 -4.05 -13.17 -8.29
N HIS A 210 -5.27 -13.67 -8.52
CA HIS A 210 -6.30 -13.72 -7.48
C HIS A 210 -5.97 -14.71 -6.36
N ALA A 211 -5.34 -15.83 -6.70
CA ALA A 211 -4.97 -16.85 -5.73
C ALA A 211 -3.75 -16.46 -4.88
N LYS A 212 -2.84 -15.63 -5.41
CA LYS A 212 -1.59 -15.27 -4.73
C LYS A 212 -1.57 -13.86 -4.12
N CYS A 213 -2.50 -12.98 -4.49
CA CYS A 213 -2.45 -11.55 -4.14
C CYS A 213 -3.73 -11.01 -3.48
N PHE A 214 -4.62 -11.87 -2.97
CA PHE A 214 -5.87 -11.52 -2.28
C PHE A 214 -6.12 -12.38 -1.03
#